data_AF-A0A518BKM9-F1
#
_entry.id   AF-A0A518BKM9-F1
#
_cell.length_a   1.000
_cell.length_b   1.000
_cell.length_c   1.000
_cell.angle_alpha   90.00
_cell.angle_beta   90.00
_cell.angle_gamma   90.00
#
_symmetry.space_group_name_H-M   'P 1'
#
loop_
_entity.id
_entity.type
_entity.pdbx_description
1 polymer ?
#
loop_
_entity_poly.entity_id
_entity_poly.type
_entity_poly.pdbx_seq_one_letter_code
_entity_poly.pdbx_strand_id
1 'polypeptide(L)'
;MHRKFQELLHEYKKEVFQVEHDKKSIEEVTHECVEIADEVLAQKYNYHFHKLPDANRAEIINMISNYTREAILPPVVQNLVRRQVVIERRVDALVGLIESMLDALSTAPSTSSPSSSVD
;
A
#
# COMPACT_ATOMS: atom_id res chain seq x y z
N MET A 1 -17.42 -4.32 -26.18
CA MET A 1 -17.41 -3.51 -24.93
C MET A 1 -17.57 -4.39 -23.70
N HIS A 2 -18.71 -5.04 -23.46
CA HIS A 2 -18.91 -5.86 -22.25
C HIS A 2 -17.93 -7.02 -22.07
N ARG A 3 -17.62 -7.78 -23.12
CA ARG A 3 -16.70 -8.94 -23.01
C ARG A 3 -15.25 -8.51 -22.69
N LYS A 4 -14.74 -7.49 -23.38
CA LYS A 4 -13.41 -6.90 -23.09
C LYS A 4 -13.35 -6.34 -21.66
N PHE A 5 -14.41 -5.70 -21.19
CA PHE A 5 -14.47 -5.18 -19.82
C PHE A 5 -14.48 -6.30 -18.77
N GLN A 6 -15.17 -7.42 -19.06
CA GLN A 6 -15.14 -8.61 -18.21
C GLN A 6 -13.75 -9.27 -18.19
N GLU A 7 -13.06 -9.31 -19.33
CA GLU A 7 -11.69 -9.82 -19.44
C GLU A 7 -10.71 -8.96 -18.60
N LEU A 8 -10.77 -7.63 -18.71
CA LEU A 8 -9.95 -6.71 -17.91
C LEU A 8 -10.22 -6.82 -16.40
N LEU A 9 -11.49 -6.93 -16.00
CA LEU A 9 -11.84 -7.12 -14.58
C LEU A 9 -11.38 -8.48 -14.05
N HIS A 10 -11.35 -9.50 -14.91
CA HIS A 10 -10.84 -10.83 -14.54
C HIS A 10 -9.33 -10.81 -14.34
N GLU A 11 -8.60 -10.09 -15.20
CA GLU A 11 -7.15 -9.90 -15.12
C GLU A 11 -6.76 -9.13 -13.86
N TYR A 12 -7.42 -8.01 -13.57
CA TYR A 12 -7.23 -7.27 -12.32
C TYR A 12 -7.48 -8.14 -11.07
N LYS A 13 -8.57 -8.94 -11.07
CA LYS A 13 -8.84 -9.86 -9.95
C LYS A 13 -7.72 -10.88 -9.77
N LYS A 14 -7.15 -11.37 -10.87
CA LYS A 14 -6.06 -12.34 -10.84
C LYS A 14 -4.77 -11.70 -10.31
N GLU A 15 -4.46 -10.48 -10.72
CA GLU A 15 -3.30 -9.72 -10.23
C GLU A 15 -3.42 -9.41 -8.74
N VAL A 16 -4.56 -8.88 -8.28
CA VAL A 16 -4.79 -8.63 -6.85
C VAL A 16 -4.67 -9.92 -6.03
N PHE A 17 -5.22 -11.03 -6.55
CA PHE A 17 -5.11 -12.31 -5.89
C PHE A 17 -3.66 -12.80 -5.81
N GLN A 18 -2.88 -12.62 -6.88
CA GLN A 18 -1.44 -12.95 -6.90
C GLN A 18 -0.64 -12.09 -5.94
N VAL A 19 -0.87 -10.78 -5.90
CA VAL A 19 -0.20 -9.86 -4.97
C VAL A 19 -0.41 -10.28 -3.52
N GLU A 20 -1.62 -10.75 -3.19
CA GLU A 20 -1.99 -11.14 -1.83
C GLU A 20 -1.54 -12.55 -1.43
N HIS A 21 -1.43 -13.49 -2.38
CA HIS A 21 -1.28 -14.92 -2.09
C HIS A 21 0.00 -15.56 -2.66
N ASP A 22 0.74 -14.87 -3.54
CA ASP A 22 2.01 -15.41 -4.04
C ASP A 22 3.07 -15.35 -2.94
N LYS A 23 3.69 -16.51 -2.67
CA LYS A 23 4.71 -16.65 -1.62
C LYS A 23 5.93 -15.76 -1.88
N LYS A 24 6.28 -15.57 -3.15
CA LYS A 24 7.40 -14.72 -3.56
C LYS A 24 7.10 -13.23 -3.29
N SER A 25 5.88 -12.80 -3.57
CA SER A 25 5.38 -11.46 -3.21
C SER A 25 5.40 -11.24 -1.69
N ILE A 26 5.02 -12.24 -0.89
CA ILE A 26 4.98 -12.11 0.57
C ILE A 26 6.38 -11.92 1.18
N GLU A 27 7.40 -12.63 0.68
CA GLU A 27 8.78 -12.47 1.16
C GLU A 27 9.33 -11.08 0.80
N GLU A 28 9.09 -10.61 -0.42
CA GLU A 28 9.47 -9.26 -0.87
C GLU A 28 8.76 -8.17 -0.05
N VAL A 29 7.45 -8.30 0.17
CA VAL A 29 6.69 -7.38 1.05
C VAL A 29 7.26 -7.41 2.46
N THR A 30 7.59 -8.59 2.99
CA THR A 30 8.10 -8.71 4.36
C THR A 30 9.46 -8.04 4.50
N HIS A 31 10.35 -8.18 3.50
CA HIS A 31 11.64 -7.51 3.46
C HIS A 31 11.48 -5.99 3.44
N GLU A 32 10.68 -5.47 2.50
CA GLU A 32 10.35 -4.06 2.38
C GLU A 32 9.74 -3.49 3.68
N CYS A 33 8.89 -4.27 4.34
CA CYS A 33 8.32 -3.88 5.62
C CYS A 33 9.34 -3.75 6.75
N VAL A 34 10.33 -4.64 6.78
CA VAL A 34 11.39 -4.60 7.80
C VAL A 34 12.28 -3.39 7.58
N GLU A 35 12.68 -3.13 6.33
CA GLU A 35 13.52 -1.97 6.00
C GLU A 35 12.85 -0.64 6.37
N ILE A 36 11.60 -0.44 5.93
CA ILE A 36 10.85 0.78 6.26
C ILE A 36 10.60 0.89 7.77
N ALA A 37 10.32 -0.22 8.45
CA ALA A 37 10.15 -0.20 9.90
C ALA A 37 11.43 0.22 10.63
N ASP A 38 12.59 -0.29 10.22
CA ASP A 38 13.88 0.08 10.78
C ASP A 38 14.19 1.56 10.55
N GLU A 39 13.88 2.09 9.37
CA GLU A 39 14.03 3.53 9.06
C GLU A 39 13.15 4.41 9.96
N VAL A 40 11.87 4.03 10.15
CA VAL A 40 10.93 4.78 11.01
C VAL A 40 11.36 4.74 12.47
N LEU A 41 11.89 3.62 12.94
CA LEU A 41 12.39 3.47 14.31
C LEU A 41 13.70 4.22 14.54
N ALA A 42 14.53 4.35 13.50
CA ALA A 42 15.78 5.10 13.53
C ALA A 42 15.56 6.63 13.62
N GLN A 43 14.38 7.12 13.27
CA GLN A 43 14.05 8.55 13.42
C GLN A 43 14.10 8.95 14.90
N LYS A 44 15.00 9.89 15.23
CA LYS A 44 15.13 10.44 16.58
C LYS A 44 13.92 11.33 16.92
N TYR A 45 12.94 10.77 17.60
CA TYR A 45 11.90 11.55 18.27
C TYR A 45 12.49 12.34 19.44
N ASN A 46 12.55 13.67 19.29
CA ASN A 46 12.90 14.57 20.40
C ASN A 46 11.68 14.72 21.31
N TYR A 47 11.75 14.22 22.53
CA TYR A 47 10.70 14.45 23.52
C TYR A 47 10.75 15.88 24.05
N HIS A 48 9.65 16.62 23.90
CA HIS A 48 9.47 17.94 24.50
C HIS A 48 9.06 17.82 25.99
N PHE A 49 9.96 17.36 26.86
CA PHE A 49 9.76 17.53 28.30
C PHE A 49 10.18 18.94 28.71
N HIS A 50 9.24 19.87 28.76
CA HIS A 50 9.50 21.27 29.15
C HIS A 50 9.95 21.46 30.61
N LYS A 51 9.91 20.40 31.43
CA LYS A 51 10.46 20.37 32.81
C LYS A 51 11.06 18.98 33.07
N LEU A 52 12.37 18.91 33.27
CA LEU A 52 13.05 17.68 33.71
C LEU A 52 12.50 17.27 35.08
N PRO A 53 11.82 16.12 35.20
CA PRO A 53 11.38 15.64 36.50
C PRO A 53 12.57 15.08 37.29
N ASP A 54 12.39 14.91 38.59
CA ASP A 54 13.32 14.28 39.56
C ASP A 54 14.10 13.09 38.95
N ALA A 55 15.37 12.89 39.35
CA ALA A 55 16.29 11.94 38.71
C ALA A 55 15.72 10.51 38.61
N ASN A 56 14.98 10.09 39.63
CA ASN A 56 14.28 8.81 39.66
C ASN A 56 13.15 8.71 38.60
N ARG A 57 12.42 9.80 38.36
CA ARG A 57 11.40 9.86 37.30
C ARG A 57 12.03 9.86 35.91
N ALA A 58 13.18 10.50 35.73
CA ALA A 58 13.91 10.48 34.47
C ALA A 58 14.38 9.05 34.12
N GLU A 59 14.83 8.28 35.11
CA GLU A 59 15.20 6.87 34.93
C GLU A 59 14.01 6.00 34.53
N ILE A 60 12.88 6.11 35.24
CA ILE A 60 11.65 5.36 34.91
C ILE A 60 11.16 5.72 33.49
N ILE A 61 11.17 7.01 33.12
CA ILE A 61 10.79 7.46 31.78
C ILE A 61 11.72 6.87 30.72
N ASN A 62 13.03 6.87 30.95
CA ASN A 62 14.00 6.27 30.02
C ASN A 62 13.80 4.76 29.89
N MET A 63 13.53 4.05 31.00
CA MET A 63 13.27 2.61 30.98
C MET A 63 12.00 2.28 30.18
N ILE A 64 10.90 3.02 30.40
CA ILE A 64 9.66 2.86 29.64
C ILE A 64 9.88 3.20 28.16
N SER A 65 10.61 4.29 27.87
CA SER A 65 10.91 4.71 26.50
C SER A 65 11.72 3.65 25.75
N ASN A 66 12.78 3.11 26.38
CA ASN A 66 13.61 2.07 25.80
C ASN A 66 12.81 0.78 25.58
N TYR A 67 12.04 0.34 26.58
CA TYR A 67 11.21 -0.86 26.43
C TYR A 67 10.15 -0.70 25.33
N THR A 68 9.50 0.47 25.25
CA THR A 68 8.51 0.75 24.21
C THR A 68 9.17 0.79 22.83
N ARG A 69 10.36 1.38 22.70
CA ARG A 69 11.11 1.47 21.44
C ARG A 69 11.68 0.14 20.97
N GLU A 70 12.15 -0.70 21.88
CA GLU A 70 12.83 -1.95 21.53
C GLU A 70 11.88 -3.14 21.44
N ALA A 71 10.83 -3.20 22.27
CA ALA A 71 9.96 -4.37 22.36
C ALA A 71 8.58 -4.16 21.72
N ILE A 72 8.01 -2.95 21.83
CA ILE A 72 6.60 -2.70 21.43
C ILE A 72 6.51 -2.09 20.03
N LEU A 73 7.30 -1.06 19.75
CA LEU A 73 7.24 -0.33 18.49
C LEU A 73 7.59 -1.20 17.27
N PRO A 74 8.61 -2.09 17.27
CA PRO A 74 8.95 -2.87 16.09
C PRO A 74 7.81 -3.74 15.54
N PRO A 75 7.13 -4.60 16.34
CA PRO A 75 6.02 -5.41 15.81
C PRO A 75 4.82 -4.56 15.40
N VAL A 76 4.58 -3.40 16.02
CA VAL A 76 3.47 -2.51 15.66
C VAL A 76 3.75 -1.81 14.33
N VAL A 77 4.95 -1.23 14.18
CA VAL A 77 5.38 -0.55 12.96
C VAL A 77 5.43 -1.56 11.81
N GLN A 78 5.99 -2.75 12.01
CA GLN A 78 6.02 -3.80 10.98
C GLN A 78 4.61 -4.17 10.48
N ASN A 79 3.62 -4.29 11.37
CA ASN A 79 2.24 -4.58 10.99
C ASN A 79 1.56 -3.41 10.26
N LEU A 80 1.84 -2.17 10.66
CA LEU A 80 1.33 -0.98 9.97
C LEU A 80 1.91 -0.86 8.56
N VAL A 81 3.22 -1.00 8.43
CA VAL A 81 3.92 -0.96 7.15
C VAL A 81 3.44 -2.10 6.24
N ARG A 82 3.27 -3.31 6.77
CA ARG A 82 2.69 -4.43 5.99
C ARG A 82 1.32 -4.12 5.41
N ARG A 83 0.46 -3.45 6.18
CA ARG A 83 -0.85 -3.03 5.66
C ARG A 83 -0.71 -1.96 4.58
N GLN A 84 0.21 -1.01 4.77
CA GLN A 84 0.46 0.07 3.84
C GLN A 84 0.96 -0.45 2.49
N VAL A 85 1.99 -1.30 2.47
CA VAL A 85 2.56 -1.88 1.25
C VAL A 85 1.51 -2.67 0.46
N VAL A 86 0.67 -3.45 1.14
CA VAL A 86 -0.43 -4.18 0.47
C VAL A 86 -1.46 -3.23 -0.14
N ILE A 87 -1.79 -2.13 0.54
CA ILE A 87 -2.71 -1.12 0.01
C ILE A 87 -2.11 -0.44 -1.22
N GLU A 88 -0.84 -0.05 -1.17
CA GLU A 88 -0.15 0.61 -2.30
C GLU A 88 -0.12 -0.30 -3.54
N ARG A 89 0.25 -1.57 -3.39
CA ARG A 89 0.21 -2.54 -4.50
C ARG A 89 -1.20 -2.72 -5.09
N ARG A 90 -2.25 -2.65 -4.26
CA ARG A 90 -3.65 -2.67 -4.75
C ARG A 90 -4.01 -1.39 -5.51
N VAL A 91 -3.52 -0.23 -5.06
CA VAL A 91 -3.72 1.04 -5.75
C VAL A 91 -3.03 1.02 -7.11
N ASP A 92 -1.79 0.52 -7.19
CA ASP A 92 -1.06 0.40 -8.46
C ASP A 92 -1.79 -0.51 -9.46
N ALA A 93 -2.27 -1.68 -9.01
CA ALA A 93 -3.09 -2.56 -9.85
C ALA A 93 -4.39 -1.89 -10.33
N LEU A 94 -5.00 -1.03 -9.49
CA LEU A 94 -6.20 -0.29 -9.85
C LEU A 94 -5.92 0.80 -10.88
N VAL A 95 -4.77 1.46 -10.79
CA VAL A 95 -4.29 2.41 -11.82
C VAL A 95 -4.12 1.69 -13.16
N GLY A 96 -3.46 0.54 -13.18
CA GLY A 96 -3.28 -0.26 -14.40
C GLY A 96 -4.61 -0.70 -15.04
N LEU A 97 -5.61 -1.03 -14.21
CA LEU A 97 -6.96 -1.32 -14.70
C LEU A 97 -7.61 -0.10 -15.35
N ILE A 98 -7.50 1.09 -14.74
CA ILE A 98 -8.06 2.33 -15.29
C ILE A 98 -7.38 2.69 -16.61
N GLU A 99 -6.06 2.60 -16.69
CA GLU A 99 -5.30 2.83 -17.93
C GLU A 99 -5.79 1.89 -19.03
N SER A 100 -5.90 0.59 -18.74
CA SER A 100 -6.39 -0.41 -19.69
C SER A 100 -7.83 -0.16 -20.12
N MET A 101 -8.69 0.33 -19.22
CA MET A 101 -10.05 0.74 -19.55
C MET A 101 -10.07 1.98 -20.46
N LEU A 102 -9.27 3.00 -20.17
CA LEU A 102 -9.18 4.22 -20.97
C LEU A 102 -8.63 3.93 -22.38
N ASP A 103 -7.62 3.06 -22.50
CA ASP A 103 -7.09 2.62 -23.79
C ASP A 103 -8.13 1.84 -24.60
N ALA A 104 -8.89 0.96 -23.95
CA ALA A 104 -9.98 0.21 -24.59
C ALA A 104 -11.13 1.13 -25.05
N LEU A 105 -11.37 2.25 -24.36
CA LEU A 105 -12.34 3.27 -24.74
C LEU A 105 -11.83 4.18 -25.86
N SER A 106 -10.54 4.55 -25.82
CA SER A 106 -9.84 5.34 -26.83
C SER A 106 -9.80 4.63 -28.20
N THR A 107 -9.64 3.31 -28.20
CA THR A 107 -9.63 2.50 -29.42
C THR A 107 -11.01 2.13 -29.97
N ALA A 108 -12.11 2.57 -29.34
CA ALA A 108 -13.45 2.34 -29.87
C ALA A 108 -13.73 3.34 -31.02
N PRO A 109 -13.84 2.88 -32.29
CA PRO A 109 -14.19 3.77 -33.38
C PRO A 109 -15.63 4.27 -33.20
N SER A 110 -15.84 5.56 -33.46
CA SER A 110 -17.15 6.22 -33.53
C SER A 110 -18.06 5.54 -34.56
N THR A 111 -18.80 4.51 -34.15
CA THR A 111 -19.98 4.04 -34.89
C THR A 111 -21.13 5.01 -34.65
N SER A 112 -21.05 6.18 -35.27
CA SER A 112 -22.16 7.13 -35.35
C SER A 112 -22.09 7.91 -36.67
N SER A 113 -22.61 7.30 -37.72
CA SER A 113 -23.26 8.02 -38.81
C SER A 113 -24.28 7.10 -39.48
N PRO A 114 -25.57 7.19 -39.11
CA PRO A 114 -26.66 6.67 -39.93
C PRO A 114 -26.99 7.73 -40.99
N SER A 115 -26.78 7.42 -42.28
CA SER A 115 -27.39 8.19 -43.36
C SER A 115 -28.11 7.23 -44.30
N SER A 116 -29.42 7.20 -44.08
CA SER A 116 -30.51 6.95 -45.02
C SER A 116 -30.21 7.03 -46.52
N SER A 117 -30.66 6.00 -47.24
CA SER A 117 -31.31 6.04 -48.57
C SER A 117 -31.95 4.64 -48.73
N VAL A 118 -33.20 4.39 -48.33
CA VAL A 118 -34.47 4.71 -49.00
C VAL A 118 -34.36 4.59 -50.53
N ASP A 119 -35.00 3.53 -51.01
CA ASP A 119 -35.47 3.18 -52.38
C ASP A 119 -34.49 3.23 -53.56
#